data_AF-A0A3R9P6U2-F1
#
_entry.id   AF-A0A3R9P6U2-F1
#
_cell.length_a   1.000
_cell.length_b   1.000
_cell.length_c   1.000
_cell.angle_alpha   90.00
_cell.angle_beta   90.00
_cell.angle_gamma   90.00
#
_symmetry.space_group_name_H-M   'P 1'
#
loop_
_entity.id
_entity.type
_entity.pdbx_description
1 polymer ?
#
loop_
_entity_poly.entity_id
_entity_poly.type
_entity_poly.pdbx_seq_one_letter_code
_entity_poly.pdbx_strand_id
1 'polypeptide(L)'
;MVRLKGGKYYSHVYGHTILLVYLQNNICELYINKTYAGLCPFSYVKQEVNRLEKRSKTKRVEYEGLNIWKEAEKGTMINIVV
;
A
#
# COMPACT_ATOMS: atom_id res chain seq x y z
N MET A 1 1.42 -1.68 6.99
CA MET A 1 2.12 -2.97 6.88
C MET A 1 1.40 -3.99 7.76
N VAL A 2 1.23 -5.21 7.27
CA VAL A 2 0.55 -6.32 7.98
C VAL A 2 1.58 -7.37 8.36
N ARG A 3 1.52 -7.88 9.61
CA ARG A 3 2.36 -8.99 10.07
C ARG A 3 1.63 -10.31 9.83
N LEU A 4 2.27 -11.23 9.12
CA LEU A 4 1.81 -12.59 8.85
C LEU A 4 2.53 -13.58 9.79
N LYS A 5 2.05 -14.84 9.82
CA LYS A 5 2.73 -15.92 10.56
C LYS A 5 4.14 -16.15 9.99
N GLY A 6 5.05 -16.66 10.84
CA GLY A 6 6.41 -17.00 10.44
C GLY A 6 7.34 -15.80 10.21
N GLY A 7 7.12 -14.68 10.92
CA GLY A 7 8.02 -13.53 10.84
C GLY A 7 7.93 -12.74 9.53
N LYS A 8 6.91 -12.98 8.71
CA LYS A 8 6.70 -12.30 7.43
C LYS A 8 5.92 -11.00 7.62
N TYR A 9 6.35 -9.94 6.96
CA TYR A 9 5.69 -8.65 6.97
C TYR A 9 5.38 -8.23 5.55
N TYR A 10 4.13 -7.89 5.29
CA TYR A 10 3.64 -7.59 3.96
C TYR A 10 3.14 -6.15 3.89
N SER A 11 3.43 -5.49 2.78
CA SER A 11 2.97 -4.13 2.50
C SER A 11 2.78 -3.94 0.99
N HIS A 12 1.89 -3.01 0.64
CA HIS A 12 1.69 -2.56 -0.71
C HIS A 12 1.88 -1.04 -0.76
N VAL A 13 2.88 -0.58 -1.50
CA VAL A 13 3.31 0.83 -1.53
C VAL A 13 3.56 1.24 -2.97
N TYR A 14 2.90 2.32 -3.43
CA TYR A 14 3.05 2.88 -4.78
C TYR A 14 2.91 1.85 -5.92
N GLY A 15 2.01 0.86 -5.79
CA GLY A 15 1.83 -0.19 -6.81
C GLY A 15 2.83 -1.35 -6.69
N HIS A 16 3.81 -1.25 -5.79
CA HIS A 16 4.77 -2.32 -5.52
C HIS A 16 4.35 -3.13 -4.30
N THR A 17 4.56 -4.43 -4.40
CA THR A 17 4.41 -5.36 -3.26
C THR A 17 5.74 -5.48 -2.54
N ILE A 18 5.75 -5.21 -1.24
CA ILE A 18 6.93 -5.36 -0.39
C ILE A 18 6.68 -6.49 0.61
N LEU A 19 7.58 -7.47 0.63
CA LEU A 19 7.59 -8.55 1.60
C LEU A 19 8.93 -8.53 2.35
N LEU A 20 8.86 -8.48 3.67
CA LEU A 20 10.02 -8.65 4.56
C LEU A 20 9.90 -10.00 5.26
N VAL A 21 10.97 -10.78 5.27
CA VAL A 21 11.05 -12.01 6.06
C VAL A 21 12.04 -11.77 7.19
N TYR A 22 11.55 -11.66 8.43
CA TYR A 22 12.41 -11.48 9.58
C TYR A 22 13.22 -12.75 9.85
N LEU A 23 14.54 -12.61 9.91
CA LEU A 23 15.46 -13.68 10.25
C LEU A 23 15.78 -13.60 11.75
N GLN A 24 16.86 -12.90 12.10
CA GLN A 24 17.34 -12.70 13.48
C GLN A 24 18.25 -11.46 13.54
N ASN A 25 18.59 -10.99 14.74
CA ASN A 25 19.55 -9.90 14.96
C ASN A 25 19.29 -8.65 14.10
N ASN A 26 18.01 -8.27 13.97
CA ASN A 26 17.60 -7.11 13.17
C ASN A 26 17.90 -7.25 11.66
N ILE A 27 18.04 -8.46 11.13
CA ILE A 27 18.22 -8.72 9.69
C ILE A 27 16.91 -9.27 9.11
N CYS A 28 16.56 -8.85 7.89
CA CYS A 28 15.49 -9.44 7.10
C CYS A 28 15.89 -9.62 5.64
N GLU A 29 15.23 -10.57 4.99
CA GLU A 29 15.19 -10.64 3.52
C GLU A 29 14.14 -9.67 3.01
N LEU A 30 14.51 -8.88 2.00
CA LEU A 30 13.61 -7.98 1.30
C LEU A 30 13.22 -8.58 -0.05
N TYR A 31 11.92 -8.63 -0.31
CA TYR A 31 11.36 -8.98 -1.59
C TYR A 31 10.51 -7.82 -2.11
N ILE A 32 10.75 -7.44 -3.37
CA ILE A 32 9.97 -6.43 -4.08
C ILE A 32 9.31 -7.11 -5.28
N ASN A 33 7.99 -7.05 -5.38
CA ASN A 33 7.22 -7.70 -6.43
C ASN A 33 7.52 -9.21 -6.58
N LYS A 34 7.69 -9.89 -5.43
CA LYS A 34 8.07 -11.31 -5.32
C LYS A 34 9.51 -11.64 -5.76
N THR A 35 10.30 -10.64 -6.15
CA THR A 35 11.72 -10.81 -6.48
C THR A 35 12.57 -10.51 -5.25
N TYR A 36 13.53 -11.39 -4.95
CA TYR A 36 14.49 -11.18 -3.87
C TYR A 36 15.40 -10.00 -4.21
N ALA A 37 15.45 -9.01 -3.31
CA ALA A 37 16.25 -7.80 -3.48
C ALA A 37 17.54 -7.81 -2.63
N GLY A 38 17.56 -8.56 -1.52
CA GLY A 38 18.75 -8.70 -0.67
C GLY A 38 18.44 -8.80 0.82
N LEU A 39 19.53 -8.86 1.61
CA LEU A 39 19.50 -8.78 3.07
C LEU A 39 19.65 -7.35 3.54
N CYS A 40 18.85 -6.94 4.52
CA CYS A 40 18.87 -5.57 5.03
C CYS A 40 18.42 -5.49 6.50
N PRO A 41 18.69 -4.36 7.19
CA PRO A 41 18.25 -4.17 8.56
C PRO A 41 16.71 -4.03 8.67
N PHE A 42 16.08 -4.93 9.41
CA PHE A 42 14.62 -5.01 9.54
C PHE A 42 13.99 -3.73 10.09
N SER A 43 14.53 -3.19 11.19
CA SER A 43 14.02 -1.97 11.82
C SER A 43 14.03 -0.78 10.86
N TYR A 44 15.15 -0.58 10.14
CA TYR A 44 15.30 0.49 9.17
C TYR A 44 14.28 0.36 8.04
N VAL A 45 14.22 -0.81 7.39
CA VAL A 45 13.31 -1.01 6.25
C VAL A 45 11.84 -0.93 6.68
N LYS A 46 11.49 -1.49 7.85
CA LYS A 46 10.14 -1.36 8.40
C LYS A 46 9.76 0.11 8.63
N GLN A 47 10.67 0.91 9.19
CA GLN A 47 10.42 2.34 9.42
C GLN A 47 10.23 3.09 8.10
N GLU A 48 11.06 2.80 7.10
CA GLU A 48 11.00 3.46 5.81
C GLU A 48 9.74 3.08 5.03
N VAL A 49 9.35 1.80 5.02
CA VAL A 49 8.10 1.36 4.41
C VAL A 49 6.90 2.00 5.10
N ASN A 50 6.88 2.08 6.43
CA ASN A 50 5.81 2.78 7.16
C ASN A 50 5.76 4.28 6.83
N ARG A 51 6.90 4.92 6.60
CA ARG A 51 6.99 6.32 6.16
C ARG A 51 6.37 6.49 4.78
N LEU A 52 6.68 5.59 3.84
CA LEU A 52 6.13 5.60 2.49
C LEU A 52 4.62 5.29 2.49
N GLU A 53 4.15 4.36 3.31
CA GLU A 53 2.71 4.10 3.49
C GLU A 53 1.95 5.30 4.02
N LYS A 54 2.53 6.06 4.97
CA LYS A 54 1.92 7.31 5.45
C LYS A 54 1.83 8.34 4.35
N ARG A 55 2.88 8.48 3.52
CA ARG A 55 2.89 9.41 2.36
C ARG A 55 1.91 8.99 1.27
N SER A 56 1.73 7.69 1.03
CA SER A 56 0.80 7.19 0.02
C SER A 56 -0.67 7.44 0.40
N LYS A 57 -1.01 7.40 1.69
CA LYS A 57 -2.33 7.77 2.21
C LYS A 57 -2.66 9.26 2.00
N THR A 58 -1.64 10.11 1.92
CA THR A 58 -1.81 11.55 1.66
C THR A 58 -1.86 11.89 0.17
N LYS A 59 -2.04 10.91 -0.73
CA LYS A 59 -2.40 11.22 -2.12
C LYS A 59 -3.73 12.00 -2.09
N ARG A 60 -3.62 13.33 -2.24
CA ARG A 60 -4.70 14.16 -2.75
C ARG A 60 -5.11 13.53 -4.07
N VAL A 61 -6.27 12.89 -4.09
CA VAL A 61 -6.96 12.59 -5.34
C VAL A 61 -7.45 13.96 -5.82
N GLU A 62 -6.62 14.67 -6.56
CA GLU A 62 -7.08 15.83 -7.32
C GLU A 62 -7.93 15.27 -8.46
N TYR A 63 -9.24 15.30 -8.24
CA TYR A 63 -10.22 14.93 -9.25
C TYR A 63 -10.28 16.05 -10.29
N GLU A 64 -9.58 15.88 -11.42
CA GLU A 64 -9.76 16.69 -12.62
C GLU A 64 -10.97 16.16 -13.43
N GLY A 65 -12.15 16.20 -12.82
CA GLY A 65 -13.41 15.94 -13.51
C GLY A 65 -14.40 17.05 -13.24
N LEU A 66 -15.35 17.25 -14.15
CA LEU A 66 -16.52 18.09 -13.90
C LEU A 66 -17.24 17.49 -12.70
N ASN A 67 -17.07 18.13 -11.55
CA ASN A 67 -17.77 17.92 -10.29
C ASN A 67 -18.86 16.83 -10.34
N ILE A 68 -18.69 15.72 -9.62
CA ILE A 68 -19.69 14.63 -9.47
C ILE A 68 -21.12 15.14 -9.23
N TRP A 69 -21.28 16.31 -8.60
CA TRP A 69 -22.57 16.96 -8.39
C TRP A 69 -23.21 17.50 -9.69
N LYS A 70 -22.41 17.95 -10.67
CA LYS A 70 -22.86 18.36 -12.02
C LYS A 70 -23.21 17.18 -12.93
N GLU A 71 -22.54 16.04 -12.76
CA GLU A 71 -22.90 14.80 -13.47
C GLU A 71 -24.22 14.21 -12.93
N ALA A 72 -24.47 14.32 -11.62
CA ALA A 72 -25.72 13.90 -10.99
C ALA A 72 -26.95 14.69 -11.48
N GLU A 73 -26.80 15.96 -11.86
CA GLU A 73 -27.88 16.74 -12.50
C GLU A 73 -28.30 16.18 -13.88
N LYS A 74 -27.43 15.42 -14.56
CA LYS A 74 -27.71 14.82 -15.87
C LYS A 74 -28.17 13.36 -15.79
N GLY A 75 -27.94 12.68 -14.67
CA GLY A 75 -28.21 11.25 -14.51
C GLY A 75 -29.60 10.97 -13.96
N THR A 76 -30.52 10.52 -14.80
CA THR A 76 -31.80 9.92 -14.38
C THR A 76 -31.57 8.83 -13.31
N MET A 77 -32.20 8.96 -12.13
CA MET A 77 -32.17 7.92 -11.10
C MET A 77 -32.76 6.61 -11.64
N ILE A 78 -31.97 5.55 -11.68
CA ILE A 78 -32.48 4.18 -11.84
C ILE A 78 -32.44 3.53 -10.46
N ASN A 79 -33.61 3.38 -9.84
CA ASN A 79 -33.78 2.58 -8.64
C ASN A 79 -33.63 1.10 -9.03
N ILE A 80 -32.58 0.45 -8.54
CA ILE A 80 -32.52 -1.00 -8.50
C ILE A 80 -33.06 -1.41 -7.13
N VAL A 81 -34.27 -1.93 -7.11
CA VAL A 81 -34.83 -2.62 -5.94
C VAL A 81 -34.22 -4.02 -5.93
N VAL A 82 -33.60 -4.41 -4.80
CA VAL A 82 -33.05 -5.75 -4.58
C VAL A 82 -34.17 -6.76 -4.43
#